data_AF-A0A3M1ZNF2-F1
#
_entry.id   AF-A0A3M1ZNF2-F1
#
_cell.length_a   1.000
_cell.length_b   1.000
_cell.length_c   1.000
_cell.angle_alpha   90.00
_cell.angle_beta   90.00
_cell.angle_gamma   90.00
#
_symmetry.space_group_name_H-M   'P 1'
#
loop_
_entity.id
_entity.type
_entity.pdbx_description
1 polymer ?
#
loop_
_entity_poly.entity_id
_entity_poly.type
_entity_poly.pdbx_seq_one_letter_code
_entity_poly.pdbx_strand_id
1 'polypeptide(L)'
;MAKFNLVESFFDRRHGFETAVLCSYGLDLHFFENYLLKLNGLYACDDIVLFVDAQTYTQFQQSGYVPQALNRRYLVSWLQSPGVFHTKLYLLASPKKALIGIGSANLTREGIASNLELLATFEVT
;
A
#
# COMPACT_ATOMS: atom_id res chain seq x y z
N MET A 1 11.12 -19.85 -12.24
CA MET A 1 10.84 -18.71 -11.34
C MET A 1 9.47 -18.93 -10.72
N ALA A 2 9.37 -18.97 -9.39
CA ALA A 2 8.06 -19.07 -8.73
C ALA A 2 7.28 -17.78 -8.98
N LYS A 3 6.05 -17.89 -9.52
CA LYS A 3 5.11 -16.77 -9.55
C LYS A 3 4.61 -16.56 -8.13
N PHE A 4 5.06 -15.48 -7.51
CA PHE A 4 4.57 -15.05 -6.20
C PHE A 4 3.40 -14.10 -6.41
N ASN A 5 2.24 -14.41 -5.82
CA ASN A 5 1.09 -13.52 -5.83
C ASN A 5 1.26 -12.50 -4.70
N LEU A 6 1.55 -11.24 -5.03
CA LEU A 6 1.75 -10.15 -4.07
C LEU A 6 0.55 -9.97 -3.12
N VAL A 7 -0.66 -10.20 -3.60
CA VAL A 7 -1.88 -10.16 -2.78
C VAL A 7 -1.79 -11.21 -1.69
N GLU A 8 -1.60 -12.48 -2.05
CA GLU A 8 -1.57 -13.60 -1.10
C GLU A 8 -0.35 -13.54 -0.16
N SER A 9 0.81 -13.15 -0.70
CA SER A 9 2.06 -13.20 0.05
C SER A 9 2.25 -12.01 0.99
N PHE A 10 1.57 -10.89 0.74
CA PHE A 10 1.76 -9.66 1.50
C PHE A 10 0.44 -9.10 2.04
N PHE A 11 -0.45 -8.66 1.15
CA PHE A 11 -1.63 -7.89 1.56
C PHE A 11 -2.73 -8.74 2.22
N ASP A 12 -2.79 -10.03 1.94
CA ASP A 12 -3.73 -10.99 2.55
C ASP A 12 -3.08 -11.85 3.65
N ARG A 13 -1.92 -11.42 4.16
CA ARG A 13 -1.27 -12.11 5.29
C ARG A 13 -2.18 -12.07 6.51
N ARG A 14 -2.40 -13.25 7.10
CA ARG A 14 -3.26 -13.43 8.28
C ARG A 14 -2.76 -12.59 9.46
N HIS A 15 -3.72 -12.25 10.31
CA HIS A 15 -3.69 -11.27 11.41
C HIS A 15 -2.41 -11.21 12.29
N GLY A 16 -2.32 -10.13 13.06
CA GLY A 16 -1.22 -9.86 13.99
C GLY A 16 -0.29 -8.74 13.53
N PHE A 17 -0.71 -7.94 12.55
CA PHE A 17 -0.12 -6.63 12.28
C PHE A 17 -1.12 -5.57 12.73
N GLU A 18 -0.62 -4.52 13.36
CA GLU A 18 -1.39 -3.43 13.97
C GLU A 18 -1.23 -2.14 13.16
N THR A 19 -0.12 -1.98 12.45
CA THR A 19 0.19 -0.79 11.65
C THR A 19 0.58 -1.16 10.22
N ALA A 20 0.14 -0.35 9.26
CA ALA A 20 0.57 -0.41 7.88
C ALA A 20 1.15 0.94 7.41
N VAL A 21 2.35 0.91 6.83
CA VAL A 21 2.96 2.06 6.15
C VAL A 21 3.19 1.67 4.70
N LEU A 22 2.53 2.36 3.78
CA LEU A 22 2.59 2.04 2.36
C LEU A 22 3.05 3.26 1.57
N CYS A 23 4.20 3.16 0.92
CA CYS A 23 4.75 4.17 0.03
C CYS A 23 4.49 3.74 -1.41
N SER A 24 3.96 4.64 -2.23
CA SER A 24 3.74 4.37 -3.65
C SER A 24 3.80 5.65 -4.47
N TYR A 25 4.35 5.56 -5.68
CA TYR A 25 4.25 6.65 -6.65
C TYR A 25 2.85 6.74 -7.22
N GLY A 26 2.35 5.63 -7.80
CA GLY A 26 1.00 5.54 -8.33
C GLY A 26 0.02 5.08 -7.26
N LEU A 27 -1.16 5.68 -7.22
CA LEU A 27 -2.24 5.29 -6.30
C LEU A 27 -3.58 5.31 -7.03
N ASP A 28 -4.26 4.17 -7.06
CA ASP A 28 -5.69 4.10 -7.35
C ASP A 28 -6.41 3.95 -6.01
N LEU A 29 -6.98 5.06 -5.52
CA LEU A 29 -7.62 5.07 -4.21
C LEU A 29 -8.93 4.27 -4.18
N HIS A 30 -9.64 4.18 -5.31
CA HIS A 30 -10.84 3.34 -5.41
C HIS A 30 -10.46 1.86 -5.27
N PHE A 31 -9.40 1.41 -5.97
CA PHE A 31 -8.88 0.05 -5.82
C PHE A 31 -8.37 -0.22 -4.40
N PHE A 32 -7.60 0.72 -3.84
CA PHE A 32 -7.10 0.59 -2.48
C PHE A 32 -8.23 0.38 -1.46
N GLU A 33 -9.23 1.26 -1.45
CA GLU A 33 -10.31 1.24 -0.45
C GLU A 33 -11.25 0.05 -0.64
N ASN A 34 -11.58 -0.29 -1.89
CA ASN A 34 -12.60 -1.31 -2.17
C ASN A 34 -12.04 -2.73 -2.24
N TYR A 35 -10.73 -2.90 -2.38
CA TYR A 35 -10.08 -4.21 -2.47
C TYR A 35 -8.98 -4.37 -1.41
N LEU A 36 -7.88 -3.61 -1.49
CA LEU A 36 -6.71 -3.85 -0.63
C LEU A 36 -7.02 -3.68 0.86
N LEU A 37 -7.74 -2.63 1.24
CA LEU A 37 -8.11 -2.34 2.63
C LEU A 37 -8.96 -3.46 3.27
N LYS A 38 -9.60 -4.32 2.47
CA LYS A 38 -10.42 -5.44 2.93
C LYS A 38 -9.65 -6.74 3.08
N LEU A 39 -8.39 -6.79 2.61
CA LEU A 39 -7.54 -7.98 2.75
C LEU A 39 -7.02 -8.11 4.18
N ASN A 40 -6.74 -9.33 4.62
CA ASN A 40 -6.47 -9.62 6.03
C ASN A 40 -5.30 -8.82 6.62
N GLY A 41 -4.29 -8.51 5.80
CA GLY A 41 -3.09 -7.80 6.23
C GLY A 41 -3.35 -6.33 6.55
N LEU A 42 -4.29 -5.68 5.85
CA LEU A 42 -4.65 -4.27 6.10
C LEU A 42 -5.92 -4.12 6.95
N TYR A 43 -6.89 -5.02 6.80
CA TYR A 43 -8.15 -4.96 7.54
C TYR A 43 -7.92 -4.99 9.07
N ALA A 44 -6.92 -5.74 9.52
CA ALA A 44 -6.58 -5.90 10.93
C ALA A 44 -5.73 -4.74 11.49
N CYS A 45 -5.19 -3.86 10.66
CA CYS A 45 -4.42 -2.72 11.14
C CYS A 45 -5.36 -1.63 11.69
N ASP A 46 -4.96 -1.06 12.82
CA ASP A 46 -5.60 0.11 13.43
C ASP A 46 -5.07 1.40 12.81
N ASP A 47 -3.77 1.43 12.48
CA ASP A 47 -3.09 2.58 11.90
C ASP A 47 -2.61 2.29 10.48
N ILE A 48 -3.17 2.97 9.48
CA ILE A 48 -2.79 2.80 8.08
C ILE A 48 -2.45 4.16 7.49
N VAL A 49 -1.24 4.31 6.98
CA VAL A 49 -0.79 5.53 6.30
C VAL A 49 -0.21 5.21 4.94
N LEU A 50 -0.66 5.97 3.94
CA LEU A 50 -0.14 5.94 2.59
C LEU A 50 0.71 7.19 2.37
N PHE A 51 1.94 7.01 1.90
CA PHE A 51 2.79 8.10 1.43
C PHE A 51 2.85 8.09 -0.09
N VAL A 52 2.50 9.21 -0.70
CA VAL A 52 2.50 9.38 -2.15
C VAL A 52 3.24 10.64 -2.58
N ASP A 53 3.57 10.72 -3.85
CA ASP A 53 4.04 11.95 -4.46
C ASP A 53 2.93 13.04 -4.46
N ALA A 54 3.32 14.30 -4.28
CA ALA A 54 2.40 15.44 -4.29
C ALA A 54 1.57 15.55 -5.58
N GLN A 55 2.14 15.20 -6.73
CA GLN A 55 1.43 15.20 -8.00
C GLN A 55 0.37 14.10 -8.02
N THR A 56 0.69 12.90 -7.53
CA THR A 56 -0.27 11.79 -7.40
C THR A 56 -1.43 12.16 -6.48
N TYR A 57 -1.14 12.82 -5.35
CA TYR A 57 -2.18 13.30 -4.46
C TYR A 57 -3.11 14.31 -5.15
N THR A 58 -2.53 15.25 -5.90
CA THR A 58 -3.29 16.24 -6.68
C THR A 58 -4.19 15.57 -7.73
N GLN A 59 -3.69 14.55 -8.43
CA GLN A 59 -4.47 13.77 -9.39
C GLN A 59 -5.66 13.07 -8.72
N PHE A 60 -5.47 12.50 -7.53
CA PHE A 60 -6.57 11.92 -6.76
C PHE A 60 -7.63 12.99 -6.44
N GLN A 61 -7.24 14.18 -5.98
CA GLN A 61 -8.20 15.26 -5.69
C GLN A 61 -9.04 15.67 -6.91
N GLN A 62 -8.50 15.46 -8.12
CA GLN A 62 -9.18 15.76 -9.39
C GLN A 62 -9.96 14.58 -9.98
N SER A 63 -9.83 13.38 -9.41
CA SER A 63 -10.41 12.14 -9.95
C SER A 63 -11.94 12.04 -9.84
N GLY A 64 -12.56 12.87 -9.00
CA GLY A 64 -13.99 12.80 -8.69
C GLY A 64 -14.40 11.63 -7.78
N TYR A 65 -13.47 10.75 -7.40
CA TYR A 65 -13.74 9.69 -6.43
C TYR A 65 -13.84 10.25 -5.01
N VAL A 66 -14.88 9.83 -4.27
CA VAL A 66 -15.13 10.26 -2.89
C VAL A 66 -14.90 9.08 -1.94
N PRO A 67 -13.68 8.93 -1.37
CA PRO A 67 -13.37 7.83 -0.46
C PRO A 67 -14.17 7.94 0.84
N GLN A 68 -14.70 6.81 1.31
CA GLN A 68 -15.54 6.76 2.51
C GLN A 68 -14.74 6.48 3.79
N ALA A 69 -13.57 5.88 3.65
CA ALA A 69 -12.71 5.45 4.76
C ALA A 69 -11.47 6.34 4.94
N LEU A 70 -11.18 7.26 4.00
CA LEU A 70 -10.13 8.26 4.17
C LEU A 70 -10.38 9.10 5.43
N ASN A 71 -9.32 9.33 6.21
CA ASN A 71 -9.35 9.99 7.52
C ASN A 71 -10.21 9.29 8.59
N ARG A 72 -10.59 8.03 8.36
CA ARG A 72 -11.31 7.18 9.33
C ARG A 72 -10.65 5.83 9.56
N ARG A 73 -10.20 5.18 8.49
CA ARG A 73 -9.53 3.87 8.48
C ARG A 73 -8.09 3.95 7.98
N TYR A 74 -7.77 4.99 7.21
CA TYR A 74 -6.42 5.22 6.71
C TYR A 74 -6.21 6.70 6.43
N LEU A 75 -4.94 7.10 6.38
CA LEU A 75 -4.49 8.44 6.02
C LEU A 75 -3.72 8.40 4.70
N VAL A 76 -3.82 9.48 3.93
CA VAL A 76 -2.95 9.71 2.77
C VAL A 76 -2.15 10.97 3.03
N SER A 77 -0.84 10.83 3.12
CA SER A 77 0.12 11.92 3.24
C SER A 77 0.89 12.07 1.93
N TRP A 78 1.11 13.30 1.51
CA TRP A 78 1.87 13.59 0.31
C TRP A 78 3.24 14.16 0.66
N LEU A 79 4.23 13.78 -0.14
CA LEU A 79 5.61 14.20 -0.01
C LEU A 79 6.01 15.04 -1.21
N GLN A 80 6.77 16.10 -0.94
CA GLN A 80 7.36 16.95 -1.97
C GLN A 80 8.86 16.67 -2.00
N SER A 81 9.42 16.47 -3.20
CA SER A 81 10.84 16.24 -3.40
C SER A 81 11.34 17.09 -4.56
N PRO A 82 12.66 17.33 -4.72
CA PRO A 82 13.20 18.03 -5.89
C PRO A 82 12.85 17.34 -7.22
N GLY A 83 12.61 16.03 -7.19
CA GLY A 83 12.08 15.24 -8.31
C GLY A 83 10.71 14.66 -7.95
N VAL A 84 10.54 13.35 -8.19
CA VAL A 84 9.34 12.61 -7.78
C VAL A 84 9.62 11.64 -6.64
N PHE A 85 8.67 11.49 -5.72
CA PHE A 85 8.68 10.43 -4.73
C PHE A 85 8.27 9.10 -5.39
N HIS A 86 9.25 8.38 -5.96
CA HIS A 86 8.98 7.16 -6.73
C HIS A 86 9.01 5.85 -5.91
N THR A 87 9.05 5.96 -4.57
CA THR A 87 9.22 4.84 -3.63
C THR A 87 8.07 3.86 -3.69
N LYS A 88 8.39 2.57 -3.57
CA LYS A 88 7.43 1.46 -3.45
C LYS A 88 7.90 0.56 -2.33
N LEU A 89 7.39 0.86 -1.15
CA LEU A 89 7.77 0.22 0.10
C LEU A 89 6.49 -0.05 0.88
N TYR A 90 6.33 -1.28 1.35
CA TYR A 90 5.18 -1.71 2.11
C TYR A 90 5.68 -2.27 3.43
N LEU A 91 5.05 -1.86 4.53
CA LEU A 91 5.33 -2.35 5.86
C LEU A 91 4.00 -2.75 6.49
N LEU A 92 3.91 -3.99 6.97
CA LEU A 92 2.93 -4.41 7.96
C LEU A 92 3.70 -4.72 9.24
N ALA A 93 3.33 -4.11 10.36
CA ALA A 93 4.09 -4.21 11.60
C ALA A 93 3.21 -4.37 12.83
N SER A 94 3.79 -4.97 13.87
CA SER A 94 3.30 -5.02 15.25
C SER A 94 4.53 -4.91 16.17
N PRO A 95 4.35 -4.80 17.49
CA PRO A 95 5.47 -4.79 18.43
C PRO A 95 6.37 -6.04 18.37
N LYS A 96 5.87 -7.17 17.84
CA LYS A 96 6.58 -8.46 17.83
C LYS A 96 7.06 -8.91 16.46
N LYS A 97 6.48 -8.40 15.37
CA LYS A 97 6.81 -8.85 14.01
C LYS A 97 6.61 -7.75 12.99
N ALA A 98 7.36 -7.83 11.90
CA ALA A 98 7.23 -6.97 10.75
C ALA A 98 7.36 -7.77 9.44
N LEU A 99 6.57 -7.38 8.44
CA LEU A 99 6.68 -7.83 7.07
C LEU A 99 6.92 -6.61 6.19
N ILE A 100 8.05 -6.61 5.48
CA ILE A 100 8.53 -5.49 4.68
C ILE A 100 8.60 -5.94 3.23
N GLY A 101 7.98 -5.19 2.33
CA GLY A 101 8.02 -5.38 0.89
C GLY A 101 8.69 -4.19 0.23
N ILE A 102 9.68 -4.42 -0.63
CA ILE A 102 10.33 -3.37 -1.43
C ILE A 102 10.33 -3.84 -2.88
N GLY A 103 9.84 -3.02 -3.80
CA GLY A 103 9.64 -3.52 -5.17
C GLY A 103 9.32 -2.46 -6.22
N SER A 104 8.73 -2.92 -7.32
CA SER A 104 8.33 -2.11 -8.48
C SER A 104 6.82 -1.92 -8.64
N ALA A 105 6.01 -2.62 -7.83
CA ALA A 105 4.57 -2.47 -7.82
C ALA A 105 4.11 -1.11 -7.28
N ASN A 106 3.21 -0.42 -7.98
CA ASN A 106 2.44 0.68 -7.42
C ASN A 106 1.14 0.15 -6.79
N LEU A 107 0.54 0.90 -5.86
CA LEU A 107 -0.79 0.64 -5.30
C LEU A 107 -1.91 0.94 -6.30
N THR A 108 -1.87 0.30 -7.46
CA THR A 108 -2.92 0.30 -8.47
C THR A 108 -3.34 -1.13 -8.79
N ARG A 109 -4.49 -1.30 -9.47
CA ARG A 109 -4.95 -2.63 -9.88
C ARG A 109 -3.90 -3.36 -10.74
N GLU A 110 -3.28 -2.64 -11.66
CA GLU A 110 -2.28 -3.16 -12.57
C GLU A 110 -1.03 -3.56 -11.79
N GLY A 111 -0.50 -2.66 -10.95
CA GLY A 111 0.71 -2.91 -10.18
C GLY A 111 0.57 -4.07 -9.18
N ILE A 112 -0.59 -4.24 -8.56
CA ILE A 112 -0.75 -5.28 -7.53
C ILE A 112 -1.24 -6.62 -8.09
N ALA A 113 -2.13 -6.62 -9.09
CA ALA A 113 -2.88 -7.81 -9.48
C ALA A 113 -2.65 -8.27 -10.93
N SER A 114 -1.95 -7.51 -11.77
CA SER A 114 -1.86 -7.81 -13.22
C SER A 114 -0.43 -7.84 -13.76
N ASN A 115 0.36 -6.81 -13.45
CA ASN A 115 1.71 -6.65 -13.98
C ASN A 115 2.69 -7.67 -13.36
N LEU A 116 3.72 -8.00 -14.13
CA LEU A 116 4.85 -8.76 -13.62
C LEU A 116 5.81 -7.82 -12.89
N GLU A 117 5.55 -7.62 -11.60
CA GLU A 117 6.36 -6.76 -10.74
C GLU A 117 7.44 -7.56 -9.98
N LEU A 118 8.51 -6.87 -9.60
CA LEU A 118 9.55 -7.41 -8.72
C LEU A 118 9.28 -6.96 -7.28
N LEU A 119 9.44 -7.88 -6.34
CA LEU A 119 9.30 -7.60 -4.91
C LEU A 119 10.32 -8.43 -4.11
N ALA A 120 11.05 -7.76 -3.24
CA ALA A 120 11.79 -8.39 -2.16
C ALA A 120 10.98 -8.29 -0.87
N THR A 121 10.79 -9.42 -0.19
CA THR A 121 10.10 -9.47 1.11
C THR A 121 11.07 -9.84 2.22
N PHE A 122 10.97 -9.12 3.33
CA PHE A 122 11.71 -9.40 4.56
C PHE A 122 10.71 -9.60 5.69
N GLU A 123 10.88 -10.68 6.44
CA GLU A 123 10.05 -10.99 7.59
C GLU A 123 10.94 -10.98 8.84
N VAL A 124 10.49 -10.23 9.86
CA VAL A 124 11.11 -10.16 11.18
C VAL A 124 10.10 -10.72 12.16
N THR A 125 10.48 -11.75 12.91
CA THR A 125 9.64 -12.50 13.86
C THR A 125 10.30 -12.62 15.21
#